data_AF-A0A517YBK5-F1
#
_entry.id   AF-A0A517YBK5-F1
#
_cell.length_a   1.000
_cell.length_b   1.000
_cell.length_c   1.000
_cell.angle_alpha   90.00
_cell.angle_beta   90.00
_cell.angle_gamma   90.00
#
_symmetry.space_group_name_H-M   'P 1'
#
loop_
_entity.id
_entity.type
_entity.pdbx_description
1 polymer ?
#
loop_
_entity_poly.entity_id
_entity_poly.type
_entity_poly.pdbx_seq_one_letter_code
_entity_poly.pdbx_strand_id
1 'polypeptide(L)'
;MPNTRLAAPIFVALAMILIPIVYVGSYLAIVDPNPSGVPCWGTGSGHYGYRGIWVDRAFWPLEQIDRKVRPGAWNPPETDLPFHHWRW
;
A
#
# COMPACT_ATOMS: atom_id res chain seq x y z
N MET A 1 10.59 24.19 38.77
CA MET A 1 11.32 22.98 38.31
C MET A 1 10.51 22.38 37.17
N PRO A 2 11.00 22.34 35.93
CA PRO A 2 10.22 21.78 34.81
C PRO A 2 10.19 20.25 34.90
N ASN A 3 8.99 19.68 34.79
CA ASN A 3 8.71 18.27 35.09
C ASN A 3 9.04 17.40 33.85
N THR A 4 10.32 17.11 33.62
CA THR A 4 10.79 16.26 32.49
C THR A 4 10.34 14.79 32.58
N ARG A 5 9.77 14.35 33.71
CA ARG A 5 9.30 12.96 33.90
C ARG A 5 8.11 12.57 32.99
N LEU A 6 7.36 13.53 32.46
CA LEU A 6 6.21 13.27 31.58
C LEU A 6 6.55 13.35 30.09
N ALA A 7 7.72 13.87 29.71
CA ALA A 7 8.08 14.04 28.29
C ALA A 7 8.22 12.69 27.58
N ALA A 8 8.98 11.76 28.18
CA ALA A 8 9.21 10.43 27.61
C ALA A 8 7.91 9.63 27.33
N PRO A 9 6.95 9.49 28.27
CA PRO A 9 5.71 8.76 27.98
C PRO A 9 4.83 9.45 26.93
N ILE A 10 4.86 10.79 26.84
CA ILE A 10 4.12 11.53 25.81
C ILE A 10 4.71 11.26 24.42
N PHE A 11 6.04 11.28 24.26
CA PHE A 11 6.67 10.96 22.98
C PHE A 11 6.38 9.52 22.52
N VAL A 12 6.39 8.56 23.45
CA VAL A 12 6.04 7.17 23.14
C VAL A 12 4.58 7.08 22.68
N ALA A 13 3.65 7.73 23.39
CA ALA A 13 2.24 7.72 23.00
C ALA A 13 2.04 8.33 21.59
N LEU A 14 2.70 9.45 21.29
CA LEU A 14 2.65 10.06 19.96
C LEU A 14 3.25 9.16 18.89
N ALA A 15 4.40 8.53 19.15
CA ALA A 15 5.02 7.60 18.21
C ALA A 15 4.11 6.39 17.93
N MET A 16 3.47 5.82 18.95
CA MET A 16 2.55 4.69 18.79
C MET A 16 1.32 5.02 17.94
N ILE A 17 0.87 6.27 17.96
CA ILE A 17 -0.23 6.74 17.09
C ILE A 17 0.29 7.09 15.69
N LEU A 18 1.46 7.70 15.60
CA LEU A 18 2.01 8.17 14.33
C LEU A 18 2.48 7.02 13.43
N ILE A 19 3.10 5.97 13.99
CA ILE A 19 3.61 4.82 13.23
C ILE A 19 2.52 4.17 12.36
N PRO A 20 1.34 3.78 12.88
CA PRO A 20 0.30 3.15 12.05
C PRO A 20 -0.26 4.13 11.01
N ILE A 21 -0.39 5.42 11.33
CA ILE A 21 -0.85 6.44 10.38
C ILE A 21 0.13 6.58 9.21
N VAL A 22 1.42 6.69 9.51
CA VAL A 22 2.48 6.79 8.49
C VAL A 22 2.56 5.51 7.67
N TYR A 23 2.39 4.34 8.29
CA TYR A 23 2.40 3.05 7.61
C TYR A 23 1.25 2.93 6.60
N VAL A 24 0.02 3.23 7.01
CA VAL A 24 -1.15 3.20 6.11
C VAL A 24 -1.09 4.31 5.06
N GLY A 25 -0.63 5.51 5.44
CA GLY A 25 -0.45 6.63 4.51
C GLY A 25 0.57 6.31 3.41
N SER A 26 1.70 5.71 3.78
CA SER A 26 2.73 5.26 2.83
C SER A 26 2.19 4.23 1.84
N TYR A 27 1.36 3.29 2.32
CA TYR A 27 0.70 2.32 1.47
C TYR A 27 -0.22 2.99 0.43
N LEU A 28 -1.12 3.87 0.89
CA LEU A 28 -2.07 4.56 0.01
C LEU A 28 -1.38 5.46 -1.02
N ALA A 29 -0.21 6.00 -0.70
CA ALA A 29 0.56 6.84 -1.61
C ALA A 29 1.25 6.05 -2.75
N ILE A 30 1.56 4.77 -2.52
CA ILE A 30 2.35 3.96 -3.45
C ILE A 30 1.49 2.92 -4.19
N VAL A 31 0.39 2.47 -3.59
CA VAL A 31 -0.46 1.43 -4.16
C VAL A 31 -1.11 1.91 -5.46
N ASP A 32 -0.97 1.09 -6.49
CA ASP A 32 -1.64 1.22 -7.77
C ASP A 32 -2.45 -0.07 -8.04
N PRO A 33 -3.77 -0.05 -7.79
CA PRO A 33 -4.63 -1.21 -8.00
C PRO A 33 -4.70 -1.67 -9.46
N ASN A 34 -4.45 -0.76 -10.43
CA ASN A 34 -4.50 -1.06 -11.86
C ASN A 34 -3.16 -0.70 -12.51
N PRO A 35 -2.09 -1.48 -12.22
CA PRO A 35 -0.75 -1.11 -12.62
C PRO A 35 -0.66 -1.10 -14.15
N SER A 36 -0.44 0.08 -14.72
CA SER A 36 -0.32 0.26 -16.18
C SER A 36 0.98 -0.29 -16.77
N GLY A 37 1.84 -0.89 -15.95
CA GLY A 37 3.12 -1.43 -16.37
C GLY A 37 3.09 -2.96 -16.48
N VAL A 38 3.67 -3.49 -17.55
CA VAL A 38 3.86 -4.94 -17.75
C VAL A 38 4.63 -5.52 -16.56
N PRO A 39 4.19 -6.62 -15.91
CA PRO A 39 4.98 -7.29 -14.87
C PRO A 39 6.29 -7.78 -15.51
N CYS A 40 7.42 -7.21 -15.11
CA CYS A 40 8.72 -7.72 -15.56
C CYS A 40 9.20 -8.79 -14.58
N TRP A 41 9.63 -9.93 -15.12
CA TRP A 41 10.00 -11.13 -14.38
C TRP A 41 11.03 -10.80 -13.29
N GLY A 42 10.69 -11.09 -12.04
CA GLY A 42 11.55 -10.86 -10.87
C GLY A 42 11.36 -9.51 -10.16
N THR A 43 10.50 -8.63 -10.67
CA THR A 43 10.04 -7.44 -9.93
C THR A 43 8.74 -7.77 -9.18
N GLY A 44 8.43 -6.99 -8.14
CA GLY A 44 7.26 -7.23 -7.28
C GLY A 44 5.90 -7.23 -8.02
N SER A 45 4.80 -7.22 -7.27
CA SER A 45 3.42 -7.45 -7.73
C SER A 45 2.90 -6.44 -8.76
N GLY A 46 3.72 -5.48 -9.18
CA GLY A 46 3.37 -4.42 -10.13
C GLY A 46 2.48 -3.35 -9.50
N HIS A 47 1.77 -3.67 -8.42
CA HIS A 47 0.78 -2.83 -7.72
C HIS A 47 1.36 -1.72 -6.85
N TYR A 48 2.67 -1.50 -6.93
CA TYR A 48 3.35 -0.45 -6.20
C TYR A 48 4.15 0.36 -7.20
N GLY A 49 4.00 1.68 -7.19
CA GLY A 49 4.74 2.59 -8.08
C GLY A 49 6.26 2.39 -8.00
N TYR A 50 6.75 1.84 -6.89
CA TYR A 50 8.12 1.36 -6.71
C TYR A 50 8.15 -0.18 -6.67
N ARG A 51 8.56 -0.80 -7.78
CA ARG A 51 8.49 -2.25 -8.07
C ARG A 51 9.51 -3.11 -7.30
N GLY A 52 9.57 -3.00 -5.98
CA GLY A 52 10.49 -3.72 -5.13
C GLY A 52 9.85 -4.89 -4.38
N ILE A 53 10.48 -6.07 -4.37
CA ILE A 53 10.03 -7.26 -3.63
C ILE A 53 9.82 -7.00 -2.13
N TRP A 54 10.57 -6.05 -1.56
CA TRP A 54 10.44 -5.65 -0.17
C TRP A 54 9.18 -4.85 0.10
N VAL A 55 8.75 -4.02 -0.86
CA VAL A 55 7.53 -3.22 -0.76
C VAL A 55 6.32 -4.15 -0.76
N ASP A 56 6.31 -5.13 -1.67
CA ASP A 56 5.29 -6.18 -1.66
C ASP A 56 5.19 -6.86 -0.31
N ARG A 57 6.31 -7.38 0.21
CA ARG A 57 6.30 -8.12 1.48
C ARG A 57 5.86 -7.25 2.66
N ALA A 58 6.29 -5.99 2.69
CA ALA A 58 5.97 -5.08 3.78
C ALA A 58 4.49 -4.68 3.79
N PHE A 59 3.86 -4.54 2.61
CA PHE A 59 2.48 -4.08 2.48
C PHE A 59 1.47 -5.18 2.15
N TRP A 60 1.92 -6.40 1.86
CA TRP A 60 1.05 -7.52 1.49
C TRP A 60 -0.13 -7.74 2.45
N PRO A 61 0.04 -7.72 3.79
CA PRO A 61 -1.11 -7.90 4.69
C PRO A 61 -2.15 -6.78 4.55
N LEU A 62 -1.68 -5.53 4.38
CA LEU A 62 -2.54 -4.36 4.21
C LEU A 62 -3.24 -4.39 2.85
N GLU A 63 -2.55 -4.88 1.82
CA GLU A 63 -3.11 -5.14 0.50
C GLU A 63 -4.26 -6.15 0.53
N GLN A 64 -4.13 -7.23 1.30
CA GLN A 64 -5.23 -8.19 1.46
C GLN A 64 -6.47 -7.56 2.12
N ILE A 65 -6.27 -6.63 3.06
CA ILE A 65 -7.36 -5.87 3.68
C ILE A 65 -7.98 -4.94 2.64
N ASP A 66 -7.16 -4.20 1.90
CA ASP A 66 -7.62 -3.24 0.91
C ASP A 66 -8.41 -3.90 -0.23
N ARG A 67 -7.97 -5.06 -0.73
CA ARG A 67 -8.70 -5.88 -1.71
C ARG A 67 -10.10 -6.28 -1.22
N LYS A 68 -10.27 -6.47 0.08
CA LYS A 68 -11.57 -6.79 0.70
C LYS A 68 -12.44 -5.56 0.90
N VAL A 69 -11.84 -4.43 1.25
CA VAL A 69 -12.56 -3.17 1.52
C VAL A 69 -12.95 -2.44 0.23
N ARG A 70 -12.11 -2.53 -0.81
CA ARG A 70 -12.29 -1.83 -2.10
C ARG A 70 -12.20 -2.79 -3.30
N PRO A 71 -13.03 -3.84 -3.37
CA PRO A 71 -12.92 -4.85 -4.44
C PRO A 71 -13.03 -4.25 -5.85
N GLY A 72 -13.84 -3.20 -6.04
CA GLY A 72 -14.01 -2.53 -7.33
C GLY A 72 -12.79 -1.71 -7.80
N ALA A 73 -11.90 -1.31 -6.89
CA ALA A 73 -10.65 -0.65 -7.27
C ALA A 73 -9.61 -1.66 -7.81
N TRP A 74 -9.62 -2.88 -7.27
CA TRP A 74 -8.67 -3.95 -7.61
C TRP A 74 -9.11 -4.82 -8.78
N ASN A 75 -10.40 -4.86 -9.08
CA ASN A 75 -10.98 -5.57 -10.22
C ASN A 75 -11.81 -4.56 -11.03
N PRO A 76 -11.16 -3.69 -11.83
CA PRO A 76 -11.90 -2.77 -12.68
C PRO A 76 -12.83 -3.57 -13.60
N PRO A 77 -14.08 -3.09 -13.82
CA PRO A 77 -14.98 -3.76 -14.75
C PRO A 77 -14.32 -3.84 -16.14
N GLU A 78 -14.51 -4.98 -16.78
CA GLU A 78 -13.99 -5.37 -18.11
C GLU A 78 -14.22 -4.30 -19.21
N THR A 79 -15.11 -3.34 -18.96
CA THR A 79 -15.53 -2.30 -19.90
C THR A 79 -14.53 -1.16 -20.10
N ASP A 80 -13.50 -0.99 -19.25
CA ASP A 80 -12.58 0.16 -19.32
C ASP A 80 -11.19 -0.16 -19.90
N LEU A 81 -10.95 -1.39 -20.38
CA LEU A 81 -9.71 -1.73 -21.07
C LEU A 81 -9.91 -1.63 -22.60
N PRO A 82 -9.22 -0.72 -23.32
CA PRO A 82 -9.31 -0.64 -24.78
C PRO A 82 -8.65 -1.83 -25.52
N PHE A 83 -8.28 -2.90 -24.79
CA PHE A 83 -7.46 -4.01 -25.29
C PHE A 83 -8.10 -5.40 -25.12
N HIS A 84 -9.43 -5.49 -25.21
CA HIS A 84 -10.18 -6.77 -25.25
C HIS A 84 -10.04 -7.58 -26.56
N HIS A 85 -8.82 -7.84 -27.04
CA HIS A 85 -8.63 -8.73 -28.21
C HIS A 85 -7.45 -9.71 -28.18
N TRP A 86 -6.72 -9.85 -27.07
CA TRP A 86 -5.66 -10.87 -26.98
C TRP A 86 -5.95 -11.90 -25.90
N ARG A 87 -6.88 -12.81 -26.23
CA ARG A 87 -6.87 -14.19 -25.70
C ARG A 87 -5.63 -14.89 -26.22
N TRP A 88 -4.85 -15.50 -25.32
CA TRP A 88 -4.14 -16.77 -25.54
C TRP A 88 -4.14 -17.55 -24.23
#